data_AF-A0A9E4H723-F1
#
_entry.id   AF-A0A9E4H723-F1
#
_cell.length_a   1.000
_cell.length_b   1.000
_cell.length_c   1.000
_cell.angle_alpha   90.00
_cell.angle_beta   90.00
_cell.angle_gamma   90.00
#
_symmetry.space_group_name_H-M   'P 1'
#
loop_
_entity.id
_entity.type
_entity.pdbx_description
1 polymer ?
#
loop_
_entity_poly.entity_id
_entity_poly.type
_entity_poly.pdbx_seq_one_letter_code
_entity_poly.pdbx_strand_id
1 'polypeptide(L)'
;MPIRAGTQVEINALEGDWLFIDLGFHTTNETCGVLKILNPEAEEALGGNFTFGYTVDVTTNTIHERVRTPLNLVLEAPLSMTFGNAGNPITRACDTGNGPPRPWTAGAAPIVTVSAISLLTKLRDAGDAGIEREVRLFEGFVSGRPNLDHVGVCRLLRDAVWQRQERQIFVGDEIKQNNNDNLLTILWILGMGPIAVPPVIRPNL
;
A
#
# COMPACT_ATOMS: atom_id res chain seq x y z
N MET A 1 1.01 -0.04 18.37
CA MET A 1 1.04 1.21 17.55
C MET A 1 -0.24 1.36 16.72
N PRO A 2 -0.82 2.55 16.54
CA PRO A 2 -2.00 2.71 15.70
C PRO A 2 -1.60 2.78 14.21
N ILE A 3 -1.19 1.63 13.64
CA ILE A 3 -1.31 1.45 12.19
C ILE A 3 -2.79 1.32 11.90
N ARG A 4 -3.36 2.22 11.11
CA ARG A 4 -4.76 2.19 10.68
C ARG A 4 -4.88 2.39 9.19
N ALA A 5 -6.00 2.01 8.60
CA ALA A 5 -6.32 2.48 7.25
C ALA A 5 -6.37 4.02 7.24
N GLY A 6 -5.80 4.61 6.20
CA GLY A 6 -6.00 6.02 5.88
C GLY A 6 -7.43 6.28 5.36
N THR A 7 -7.73 7.55 5.10
CA THR A 7 -8.99 7.99 4.48
C THR A 7 -8.74 8.66 3.13
N GLN A 8 -9.79 8.80 2.31
CA GLN A 8 -9.69 9.49 1.01
C GLN A 8 -9.20 10.96 1.13
N VAL A 9 -9.55 11.62 2.23
CA VAL A 9 -9.17 13.01 2.48
C VAL A 9 -7.67 13.11 2.79
N GLU A 10 -7.14 12.11 3.48
CA GLU A 10 -5.72 12.03 3.87
C GLU A 10 -4.79 11.69 2.69
N ILE A 11 -5.32 11.34 1.52
CA ILE A 11 -4.54 11.20 0.28
C ILE A 11 -4.23 12.59 -0.28
N ASN A 12 -3.41 13.32 0.46
CA ASN A 12 -3.03 14.69 0.17
C ASN A 12 -1.51 14.78 0.25
N ALA A 13 -0.88 15.20 -0.84
CA ALA A 13 0.55 15.45 -0.91
C ALA A 13 1.06 16.28 0.27
N LEU A 14 0.26 17.23 0.74
CA LEU A 14 0.62 18.18 1.79
C LEU A 14 0.51 17.64 3.23
N GLU A 15 -0.04 16.44 3.43
CA GLU A 15 -0.42 15.96 4.76
C GLU A 15 0.50 14.84 5.27
N GLY A 16 1.58 15.20 5.96
CA GLY A 16 2.50 14.25 6.59
C GLY A 16 3.64 13.79 5.68
N ASP A 17 4.43 12.83 6.17
CA ASP A 17 5.48 12.21 5.35
C ASP A 17 4.91 11.02 4.58
N TRP A 18 5.54 10.69 3.46
CA TRP A 18 5.10 9.60 2.59
C TRP A 18 6.20 8.55 2.44
N LEU A 19 5.79 7.29 2.55
CA LEU A 19 6.62 6.14 2.24
C LEU A 19 5.86 5.21 1.29
N PHE A 20 6.32 5.15 0.04
CA PHE A 20 5.78 4.27 -0.99
C PHE A 20 6.67 3.04 -1.13
N ILE A 21 6.05 1.87 -1.18
CA ILE A 21 6.76 0.60 -1.26
C ILE A 21 6.12 -0.29 -2.33
N ASP A 22 6.89 -0.66 -3.35
CA ASP A 22 6.57 -1.79 -4.24
C ASP A 22 7.10 -3.06 -3.58
N LEU A 23 6.24 -4.00 -3.19
CA LEU A 23 6.66 -5.14 -2.38
C LEU A 23 7.03 -6.35 -3.23
N GLY A 24 8.28 -6.78 -3.08
CA GLY A 24 8.76 -8.08 -3.54
C GLY A 24 8.94 -9.08 -2.41
N PHE A 25 9.10 -10.35 -2.77
CA PHE A 25 9.57 -11.39 -1.85
C PHE A 25 10.61 -12.26 -2.56
N HIS A 26 11.88 -11.94 -2.31
CA HIS A 26 12.99 -12.71 -2.84
C HIS A 26 14.10 -12.81 -1.79
N THR A 27 14.83 -13.91 -1.80
CA THR A 27 15.90 -14.20 -0.83
C THR A 27 17.09 -13.25 -0.96
N THR A 28 17.53 -12.99 -2.19
CA THR A 28 18.76 -12.22 -2.48
C THR A 28 18.58 -10.98 -3.35
N ASN A 29 17.51 -10.89 -4.13
CA ASN A 29 17.36 -9.85 -5.16
C ASN A 29 16.64 -8.63 -4.59
N GLU A 30 17.01 -7.47 -5.10
CA GLU A 30 16.38 -6.19 -4.81
C GLU A 30 15.03 -6.09 -5.53
N THR A 31 14.02 -6.69 -4.91
CA THR A 31 12.66 -6.79 -5.45
C THR A 31 11.68 -5.84 -4.80
N CYS A 32 12.15 -4.99 -3.88
CA CYS A 32 11.32 -3.99 -3.22
C CYS A 32 11.71 -2.59 -3.67
N GLY A 33 10.76 -1.83 -4.21
CA GLY A 33 10.95 -0.40 -4.47
C GLY A 33 10.66 0.35 -3.18
N VAL A 34 11.48 1.34 -2.83
CA VAL A 34 11.22 2.21 -1.68
C VAL A 34 11.42 3.65 -2.10
N LEU A 35 10.42 4.48 -1.81
CA LEU A 35 10.47 5.93 -2.02
C LEU A 35 9.98 6.65 -0.76
N LYS A 36 10.83 7.45 -0.14
CA LYS A 36 10.54 8.26 1.04
C LYS A 36 10.53 9.75 0.69
N ILE A 37 9.48 10.45 1.09
CA ILE A 37 9.32 11.89 0.91
C ILE A 37 9.00 12.48 2.29
N LEU A 38 9.86 13.40 2.74
CA LEU A 38 9.74 14.04 4.05
C LEU A 38 9.25 15.46 3.85
N ASN A 39 8.04 15.81 4.30
CA ASN A 39 7.37 17.08 3.98
C ASN A 39 7.05 17.24 2.46
N PRO A 40 5.83 17.67 2.07
CA PRO A 40 5.42 17.92 0.68
C PRO A 40 6.36 18.74 -0.20
N GLU A 41 7.12 19.65 0.40
CA GLU A 41 8.02 20.55 -0.34
C GLU A 41 9.42 19.97 -0.55
N ALA A 42 9.75 18.82 0.06
CA ALA A 42 11.08 18.24 -0.07
C ALA A 42 11.22 17.34 -1.28
N GLU A 43 12.45 17.24 -1.75
CA GLU A 43 12.89 16.24 -2.72
C GLU A 43 12.83 14.82 -2.12
N GLU A 44 12.98 13.80 -2.99
CA GLU A 44 13.05 12.40 -2.59
C GLU A 44 14.16 12.21 -1.53
N ALA A 45 13.78 11.94 -0.28
CA ALA A 45 14.72 11.72 0.82
C ALA A 45 15.42 10.34 0.72
N LEU A 46 14.75 9.38 0.08
CA LEU A 46 15.28 8.07 -0.28
C LEU A 46 14.52 7.57 -1.51
N GLY A 47 15.22 7.01 -2.50
CA GLY A 47 14.61 6.37 -3.65
C GLY A 47 15.53 5.27 -4.19
N GLY A 48 15.08 4.03 -4.19
CA GLY A 48 15.87 2.91 -4.73
C GLY A 48 15.17 1.56 -4.70
N ASN A 49 15.81 0.57 -5.30
CA ASN A 49 15.42 -0.83 -5.23
C ASN A 49 16.24 -1.49 -4.11
N PHE A 50 15.59 -2.28 -3.28
CA PHE A 50 16.19 -2.86 -2.08
C PHE A 50 15.70 -4.29 -1.86
N THR A 51 16.42 -5.02 -1.00
CA THR A 51 15.96 -6.32 -0.50
C THR A 51 14.83 -6.14 0.50
N PHE A 52 14.00 -7.17 0.67
CA PHE A 52 12.89 -7.14 1.64
C PHE A 52 13.36 -6.82 3.07
N GLY A 53 14.51 -7.38 3.49
CA GLY A 53 15.08 -7.10 4.81
C GLY A 53 15.42 -5.63 5.00
N TYR A 54 16.07 -5.00 4.01
CA TYR A 54 16.37 -3.58 4.07
C TYR A 54 15.11 -2.71 4.06
N THR A 55 14.10 -3.09 3.27
CA THR A 55 12.78 -2.41 3.27
C THR A 55 12.12 -2.44 4.64
N VAL A 56 12.19 -3.58 5.35
CA VAL A 56 11.71 -3.69 6.74
C VAL A 56 12.46 -2.72 7.65
N ASP A 57 13.79 -2.66 7.55
CA ASP A 57 14.62 -1.81 8.41
C ASP A 57 14.32 -0.32 8.17
N VAL A 58 14.28 0.11 6.91
CA VAL A 58 13.96 1.50 6.54
C VAL A 58 12.56 1.90 7.00
N THR A 59 11.58 1.02 6.83
CA THR A 59 10.20 1.29 7.23
C THR A 59 10.09 1.41 8.76
N THR A 60 10.70 0.46 9.48
CA THR A 60 10.73 0.46 10.95
C THR A 60 11.44 1.71 11.47
N ASN A 61 12.61 2.06 10.94
CA ASN A 61 13.35 3.26 11.32
C ASN A 61 12.53 4.53 11.06
N THR A 62 11.86 4.64 9.91
CA THR A 62 11.03 5.80 9.57
C THR A 62 9.85 5.97 10.53
N ILE A 63 9.26 4.87 10.97
CA ILE A 63 8.17 4.91 11.94
C ILE A 63 8.68 5.29 13.35
N HIS A 64 9.91 4.90 13.72
CA HIS A 64 10.55 5.28 14.98
C HIS A 64 11.08 6.71 15.03
N GLU A 65 11.09 7.44 13.92
CA GLU A 65 11.47 8.85 13.91
C GLU A 65 10.58 9.65 14.88
N ARG A 66 11.21 10.41 15.78
CA ARG A 66 10.52 11.23 16.78
C ARG A 66 9.96 12.51 16.17
N VAL A 67 9.02 12.35 15.26
CA VAL A 67 8.30 13.43 14.58
C VAL A 67 6.82 13.35 14.90
N ARG A 68 6.16 14.52 14.92
CA ARG A 68 4.72 14.61 15.20
C ARG A 68 3.85 14.41 13.95
N THR A 69 4.44 14.48 12.76
CA THR A 69 3.73 14.32 11.50
C THR A 69 3.34 12.85 11.30
N PRO A 70 2.13 12.56 10.80
CA PRO A 70 1.75 11.21 10.43
C PRO A 70 2.67 10.66 9.34
N LEU A 71 2.78 9.34 9.26
CA LEU A 71 3.38 8.64 8.12
C LEU A 71 2.27 8.02 7.27
N ASN A 72 2.19 8.44 6.01
CA ASN A 72 1.37 7.78 5.00
C ASN A 72 2.20 6.65 4.37
N LEU A 73 1.84 5.42 4.69
CA LEU A 73 2.47 4.21 4.18
C LEU A 73 1.63 3.65 3.03
N VAL A 74 2.15 3.70 1.81
CA VAL A 74 1.53 3.13 0.61
C VAL A 74 2.25 1.83 0.27
N LEU A 75 1.53 0.71 0.24
CA LEU A 75 2.10 -0.59 -0.16
C LEU A 75 1.47 -1.04 -1.48
N GLU A 76 2.26 -1.22 -2.54
CA GLU A 76 1.84 -1.98 -3.73
C GLU A 76 1.79 -3.46 -3.34
N ALA A 77 0.62 -3.85 -2.85
CA ALA A 77 0.28 -5.19 -2.41
C ALA A 77 -1.23 -5.30 -2.23
N PRO A 78 -1.83 -6.49 -2.35
CA PRO A 78 -3.22 -6.69 -2.02
C PRO A 78 -3.47 -6.55 -0.51
N LEU A 79 -3.89 -5.37 -0.07
CA LEU A 79 -4.30 -5.13 1.32
C LEU A 79 -5.80 -5.36 1.53
N SER A 80 -6.53 -5.53 0.42
CA SER A 80 -7.96 -5.81 0.40
C SER A 80 -8.33 -6.88 -0.64
N MET A 81 -9.38 -7.64 -0.34
CA MET A 81 -9.88 -8.75 -1.15
C MET A 81 -11.40 -8.70 -1.22
N THR A 82 -11.95 -8.98 -2.40
CA THR A 82 -13.39 -9.10 -2.63
C THR A 82 -13.82 -10.54 -2.83
N PHE A 83 -14.95 -10.91 -2.25
CA PHE A 83 -15.54 -12.24 -2.35
C PHE A 83 -16.97 -12.12 -2.86
N GLY A 84 -17.30 -12.88 -3.90
CA GLY A 84 -18.66 -12.89 -4.43
C GLY A 84 -19.63 -13.67 -3.54
N ASN A 85 -20.90 -13.74 -3.95
CA ASN A 85 -21.97 -14.42 -3.21
C ASN A 85 -21.69 -15.90 -2.91
N ALA A 86 -20.88 -16.58 -3.74
CA ALA A 86 -20.47 -17.96 -3.54
C ALA A 86 -19.33 -18.11 -2.50
N GLY A 87 -18.84 -17.02 -1.93
CA GLY A 87 -17.71 -17.00 -1.00
C GLY A 87 -16.33 -17.15 -1.66
N ASN A 88 -16.27 -17.25 -2.99
CA ASN A 88 -15.02 -17.33 -3.74
C ASN A 88 -14.43 -15.94 -3.96
N PRO A 89 -13.08 -15.81 -3.96
CA PRO A 89 -12.43 -14.55 -4.27
C PRO A 89 -12.70 -14.15 -5.72
N ILE A 90 -13.00 -12.88 -5.93
CA ILE A 90 -13.32 -12.29 -7.24
C ILE A 90 -12.43 -11.07 -7.49
N THR A 91 -12.34 -10.68 -8.76
CA THR A 91 -11.66 -9.44 -9.18
C THR A 91 -12.38 -8.21 -8.59
N ARG A 92 -11.62 -7.16 -8.26
CA ARG A 92 -12.17 -5.90 -7.75
C ARG A 92 -12.52 -4.96 -8.90
N ALA A 93 -13.35 -3.95 -8.66
CA ALA A 93 -13.61 -2.93 -9.68
C ALA A 93 -12.34 -2.20 -10.10
N CYS A 94 -11.47 -1.86 -9.13
CA CYS A 94 -10.19 -1.21 -9.39
C CYS A 94 -9.17 -2.06 -10.16
N ASP A 95 -9.34 -3.39 -10.20
CA ASP A 95 -8.45 -4.31 -10.93
C ASP A 95 -8.74 -4.32 -12.45
N THR A 96 -9.88 -3.74 -12.86
CA THR A 96 -10.30 -3.66 -14.27
C THR A 96 -9.83 -2.33 -14.89
N GLY A 97 -9.13 -2.39 -16.02
CA GLY A 97 -8.46 -1.23 -16.62
C GLY A 97 -8.22 -1.35 -18.12
N ASN A 98 -7.35 -0.50 -18.66
CA ASN A 98 -6.99 -0.43 -20.09
C ASN A 98 -6.16 -1.64 -20.59
N GLY A 99 -6.20 -2.78 -19.90
CA GLY A 99 -5.43 -3.98 -20.22
C GLY A 99 -6.07 -5.24 -19.64
N PRO A 100 -5.43 -6.41 -19.83
CA PRO A 100 -5.90 -7.66 -19.24
C PRO A 100 -6.04 -7.48 -17.73
N PRO A 101 -7.16 -7.92 -17.12
CA PRO A 101 -7.34 -7.83 -15.69
C PRO A 101 -6.17 -8.54 -15.00
N ARG A 102 -5.53 -7.85 -14.05
CA ARG A 102 -4.52 -8.41 -13.15
C ARG A 102 -5.18 -8.62 -11.79
N PRO A 103 -5.96 -9.69 -11.61
CA PRO A 103 -6.62 -9.91 -10.34
C PRO A 103 -5.57 -10.18 -9.27
N TRP A 104 -5.74 -9.56 -8.10
CA TRP A 104 -4.94 -9.86 -6.91
C TRP A 104 -5.17 -11.26 -6.33
N THR A 105 -5.98 -12.08 -7.00
CA THR A 105 -6.29 -13.46 -6.61
C THR A 105 -5.43 -14.50 -7.34
N ALA A 106 -4.53 -14.08 -8.23
CA ALA A 106 -3.74 -14.99 -9.07
C ALA A 106 -2.26 -14.57 -9.23
N GLY A 107 -1.44 -15.51 -9.71
CA GLY A 107 -0.04 -15.27 -10.08
C GLY A 107 0.85 -14.93 -8.88
N ALA A 108 1.61 -13.84 -8.97
CA ALA A 108 2.51 -13.39 -7.90
C ALA A 108 1.78 -12.75 -6.70
N ALA A 109 0.49 -12.45 -6.82
CA ALA A 109 -0.28 -11.75 -5.79
C ALA A 109 -0.23 -12.41 -4.41
N PRO A 110 -0.37 -13.76 -4.26
CA PRO A 110 -0.28 -14.40 -2.96
C PRO A 110 1.10 -14.24 -2.31
N ILE A 111 2.18 -14.24 -3.10
CA ILE A 111 3.55 -14.03 -2.59
C ILE A 111 3.70 -12.60 -2.07
N VAL A 112 3.23 -11.60 -2.82
CA VAL A 112 3.24 -10.19 -2.39
C VAL A 112 2.36 -9.97 -1.16
N THR A 113 1.23 -10.69 -1.06
CA THR A 113 0.38 -10.70 0.15
C THR A 113 1.17 -11.16 1.37
N VAL A 114 1.96 -12.24 1.24
CA VAL A 114 2.82 -12.74 2.32
C VAL A 114 3.90 -11.72 2.70
N SER A 115 4.51 -11.03 1.73
CA SER A 115 5.43 -9.91 2.02
C SER A 115 4.75 -8.81 2.84
N ALA A 116 3.56 -8.38 2.44
CA ALA A 116 2.82 -7.32 3.12
C ALA A 116 2.45 -7.74 4.56
N ILE A 117 1.95 -8.96 4.75
CA ILE A 117 1.68 -9.54 6.08
C ILE A 117 2.95 -9.53 6.93
N SER A 118 4.06 -9.99 6.36
CA SER A 118 5.34 -10.10 7.07
C SER A 118 5.86 -8.72 7.49
N LEU A 119 5.78 -7.72 6.60
CA LEU A 119 6.15 -6.34 6.91
C LEU A 119 5.24 -5.79 8.00
N LEU A 120 3.91 -5.79 7.81
CA LEU A 120 2.95 -5.23 8.75
C LEU A 120 3.04 -5.88 10.14
N THR A 121 3.28 -7.19 10.20
CA THR A 121 3.52 -7.91 11.46
C THR A 121 4.74 -7.37 12.18
N LYS A 122 5.87 -7.21 11.49
CA LYS A 122 7.09 -6.64 12.08
C LYS A 122 6.89 -5.20 12.54
N LEU A 123 6.16 -4.38 11.76
CA LEU A 123 5.86 -3.01 12.14
C LEU A 123 4.97 -2.94 13.38
N ARG A 124 3.93 -3.80 13.46
CA ARG A 124 3.08 -3.93 14.65
C ARG A 124 3.93 -4.26 15.88
N ASP A 125 4.76 -5.30 15.78
CA ASP A 125 5.60 -5.77 16.88
C ASP A 125 6.61 -4.69 17.33
N ALA A 126 7.22 -3.97 16.38
CA ALA A 126 8.08 -2.81 16.67
C ALA A 126 7.30 -1.66 17.34
N GLY A 127 6.03 -1.50 16.96
CA GLY A 127 5.15 -0.48 17.46
C GLY A 127 4.67 -0.64 18.88
N ASP A 128 4.51 -1.88 19.32
CA ASP A 128 4.14 -2.19 20.69
C ASP A 128 5.28 -1.89 21.67
N ALA A 129 6.50 -1.64 21.16
CA ALA A 129 7.65 -1.16 21.93
C ALA A 129 7.66 0.36 22.22
N GLY A 130 6.57 1.10 21.95
CA GLY A 130 6.41 2.49 22.37
C GLY A 130 6.55 3.54 21.26
N ILE A 131 6.03 3.25 20.06
CA ILE A 131 5.98 4.22 18.96
C ILE A 131 4.74 5.12 19.11
N GLU A 132 4.95 6.44 19.07
CA GLU A 132 3.88 7.45 19.16
C GLU A 132 3.38 7.95 17.79
N ARG A 133 4.15 7.73 16.73
CA ARG A 133 3.82 8.22 15.38
C ARG A 133 2.59 7.51 14.81
N GLU A 134 1.63 8.27 14.30
CA GLU A 134 0.49 7.74 13.56
C GLU A 134 0.94 7.19 12.19
N VAL A 135 0.52 5.97 11.85
CA VAL A 135 0.77 5.37 10.54
C VAL A 135 -0.56 5.12 9.82
N ARG A 136 -0.71 5.76 8.67
CA ARG A 136 -1.89 5.68 7.81
C ARG A 136 -1.57 4.80 6.62
N LEU A 137 -2.26 3.67 6.52
CA LEU A 137 -2.03 2.66 5.51
C LEU A 137 -2.91 2.88 4.29
N PHE A 138 -2.32 2.81 3.12
CA PHE A 138 -2.98 2.87 1.81
C PHE A 138 -2.52 1.69 0.96
N GLU A 139 -3.42 1.21 0.11
CA GLU A 139 -3.10 0.21 -0.89
C GLU A 139 -2.65 0.89 -2.19
N GLY A 140 -1.50 0.49 -2.73
CA GLY A 140 -1.09 0.83 -4.09
C GLY A 140 -1.51 -0.27 -5.07
N PHE A 141 -2.01 0.13 -6.24
CA PHE A 141 -2.32 -0.81 -7.31
C PHE A 141 -1.80 -0.29 -8.65
N VAL A 142 -0.76 -0.93 -9.17
CA VAL A 142 -0.17 -0.58 -10.47
C VAL A 142 -0.31 -1.75 -11.45
N SER A 143 -1.05 -1.53 -12.53
CA SER A 143 -1.36 -2.56 -13.54
C SER A 143 -1.12 -2.03 -14.95
N GLY A 144 -0.65 -2.88 -15.88
CA GLY A 144 -0.44 -2.47 -17.27
C GLY A 144 0.79 -1.59 -17.50
N ARG A 145 1.77 -1.66 -16.59
CA ARG A 145 2.96 -0.81 -16.60
C ARG A 145 3.91 -1.14 -17.78
N PRO A 146 4.56 -0.12 -18.41
CA PRO A 146 5.79 -0.34 -19.17
C PRO A 146 6.89 -0.90 -18.26
N ASN A 147 8.03 -1.34 -18.82
CA ASN A 147 9.17 -1.93 -18.08
C ASN A 147 9.82 -0.92 -17.09
N LEU A 148 9.15 -0.65 -15.98
CA LEU A 148 9.64 0.13 -14.85
C LEU A 148 10.31 -0.81 -13.85
N ASP A 149 11.35 -0.31 -13.20
CA ASP A 149 11.91 -0.93 -12.01
C ASP A 149 11.00 -0.68 -10.79
N HIS A 150 11.35 -1.28 -9.65
CA HIS A 150 10.48 -1.28 -8.48
C HIS A 150 10.29 0.13 -7.88
N VAL A 151 11.33 0.97 -7.84
CA VAL A 151 11.21 2.37 -7.42
C VAL A 151 10.44 3.21 -8.44
N GLY A 152 10.49 2.87 -9.73
CA GLY A 152 9.63 3.48 -10.76
C GLY A 152 8.15 3.30 -10.47
N VAL A 153 7.74 2.14 -9.95
CA VAL A 153 6.36 1.89 -9.48
C VAL A 153 5.99 2.81 -8.32
N CYS A 154 6.91 3.00 -7.37
CA CYS A 154 6.71 3.90 -6.23
C CYS A 154 6.52 5.35 -6.67
N ARG A 155 7.29 5.81 -7.68
CA ARG A 155 7.15 7.15 -8.25
C ARG A 155 5.81 7.35 -8.95
N LEU A 156 5.29 6.34 -9.66
CA LEU A 156 3.95 6.40 -10.23
C LEU A 156 2.86 6.55 -9.16
N LEU A 157 2.98 5.81 -8.05
CA LEU A 157 2.05 5.92 -6.93
C LEU A 157 2.12 7.30 -6.28
N ARG A 158 3.33 7.86 -6.10
CA ARG A 158 3.50 9.25 -5.66
C ARG A 158 2.80 10.21 -6.61
N ASP A 159 3.02 10.08 -7.91
CA ASP A 159 2.45 11.00 -8.90
C ASP A 159 0.91 10.96 -8.88
N ALA A 160 0.30 9.79 -8.64
CA ALA A 160 -1.15 9.68 -8.44
C ALA A 160 -1.64 10.45 -7.19
N VAL A 161 -0.86 10.48 -6.10
CA VAL A 161 -1.18 11.27 -4.91
C VAL A 161 -1.02 12.78 -5.17
N TRP A 162 0.05 13.17 -5.86
CA TRP A 162 0.38 14.59 -6.11
C TRP A 162 -0.51 15.26 -7.16
N GLN A 163 -0.79 14.55 -8.26
CA GLN A 163 -1.58 15.11 -9.36
C GLN A 163 -3.09 14.92 -9.14
N ARG A 164 -3.46 13.91 -8.33
CA ARG A 164 -4.83 13.56 -7.92
C ARG A 164 -5.86 13.75 -9.03
N GLN A 165 -5.80 12.88 -10.04
CA GLN A 165 -6.79 12.87 -11.12
C GLN A 165 -8.04 12.08 -10.73
N GLU A 166 -9.13 12.28 -11.46
CA GLU A 166 -10.33 11.46 -11.31
C GLU A 166 -10.02 9.96 -11.51
N ARG A 167 -10.72 9.11 -10.76
CA ARG A 167 -10.64 7.63 -10.82
C ARG A 167 -9.29 7.00 -10.44
N GLN A 168 -8.43 7.74 -9.75
CA GLN A 168 -7.17 7.19 -9.21
C GLN A 168 -7.29 6.71 -7.77
N ILE A 169 -8.39 7.03 -7.08
CA ILE A 169 -8.62 6.64 -5.68
C ILE A 169 -9.93 5.89 -5.60
N PHE A 170 -9.91 4.71 -4.98
CA PHE A 170 -11.09 3.88 -4.73
C PHE A 170 -11.24 3.66 -3.23
N VAL A 171 -12.45 3.83 -2.70
CA VAL A 171 -12.74 3.64 -1.28
C VAL A 171 -13.97 2.79 -1.03
N GLY A 172 -13.91 1.98 0.04
CA GLY A 172 -15.06 1.21 0.52
C GLY A 172 -15.73 0.39 -0.58
N ASP A 173 -17.02 0.64 -0.80
CA ASP A 173 -17.82 -0.11 -1.78
C ASP A 173 -17.39 0.14 -3.24
N GLU A 174 -16.67 1.22 -3.55
CA GLU A 174 -16.13 1.47 -4.90
C GLU A 174 -15.10 0.41 -5.34
N ILE A 175 -14.54 -0.33 -4.38
CA ILE A 175 -13.61 -1.43 -4.64
C ILE A 175 -14.37 -2.68 -5.12
N LYS A 176 -15.64 -2.84 -4.74
CA LYS A 176 -16.46 -4.00 -5.07
C LYS A 176 -16.94 -3.94 -6.52
N GLN A 177 -17.15 -5.11 -7.15
CA GLN A 177 -17.80 -5.16 -8.47
C GLN A 177 -19.32 -4.98 -8.34
N ASN A 178 -19.90 -5.51 -7.27
CA ASN A 178 -21.33 -5.42 -6.96
C ASN A 178 -21.54 -5.08 -5.48
N ASN A 179 -22.66 -4.43 -5.17
CA ASN A 179 -22.98 -4.05 -3.78
C ASN A 179 -23.10 -5.22 -2.80
N ASN A 180 -23.38 -6.43 -3.31
CA ASN A 180 -23.52 -7.65 -2.50
C ASN A 180 -22.17 -8.36 -2.25
N ASP A 181 -21.09 -7.92 -2.89
CA ASP A 181 -19.78 -8.54 -2.69
C ASP A 181 -19.25 -8.20 -1.28
N ASN A 182 -18.56 -9.16 -0.68
CA ASN A 182 -17.93 -8.98 0.62
C ASN A 182 -16.52 -8.44 0.42
N LEU A 183 -16.19 -7.34 1.08
CA LEU A 183 -14.86 -6.73 1.05
C LEU A 183 -14.17 -6.97 2.40
N LEU A 184 -12.99 -7.57 2.36
CA LEU A 184 -12.16 -7.84 3.54
C LEU A 184 -10.82 -7.14 3.41
N THR A 185 -10.25 -6.73 4.54
CA THR A 185 -8.90 -6.19 4.63
C THR A 185 -7.95 -7.18 5.30
N ILE A 186 -6.68 -7.15 4.88
CA ILE A 186 -5.60 -7.91 5.51
C ILE A 186 -5.39 -7.50 6.98
N LEU A 187 -5.73 -6.26 7.35
CA LEU A 187 -5.66 -5.80 8.74
C LEU A 187 -6.57 -6.62 9.68
N TRP A 188 -7.74 -7.04 9.17
CA TRP A 188 -8.65 -7.91 9.90
C TRP A 188 -8.07 -9.31 10.09
N ILE A 189 -7.43 -9.87 9.05
CA ILE A 189 -6.72 -11.16 9.13
C ILE A 189 -5.58 -11.10 10.17
N LEU A 190 -4.90 -9.95 10.29
CA LEU A 190 -3.81 -9.73 11.24
C LEU A 190 -4.27 -9.37 12.66
N GLY A 191 -5.58 -9.25 12.90
CA GLY A 191 -6.14 -8.85 14.19
C GLY A 191 -5.81 -7.41 14.60
N MET A 192 -5.48 -6.52 13.64
CA MET A 192 -4.98 -5.16 13.89
C MET A 192 -6.07 -4.09 14.08
N GLY A 193 -7.22 -4.44 14.66
CA GLY A 193 -8.29 -3.49 15.00
C GLY A 193 -9.39 -3.33 13.93
N PRO A 194 -10.26 -2.30 14.05
CA PRO A 194 -11.50 -2.22 13.28
C PRO A 194 -11.27 -2.14 11.75
N ILE A 195 -12.25 -2.71 11.05
CA ILE A 195 -12.29 -3.21 9.66
C ILE A 195 -12.36 -2.06 8.63
N ALA A 196 -11.49 -1.06 8.73
CA ALA A 196 -11.39 -0.07 7.67
C ALA A 196 -10.50 -0.64 6.57
N VAL A 197 -11.02 -0.70 5.35
CA VAL A 197 -10.26 -1.09 4.17
C VAL A 197 -9.41 0.09 3.74
N PRO A 198 -8.08 -0.06 3.62
CA PRO A 198 -7.22 0.99 3.07
C PRO A 198 -7.74 1.46 1.70
N PRO A 199 -7.84 2.78 1.47
CA PRO A 199 -8.09 3.31 0.13
C PRO A 199 -7.07 2.75 -0.86
N VAL A 200 -7.52 2.47 -2.09
CA VAL A 200 -6.65 2.02 -3.18
C VAL A 200 -6.24 3.21 -4.03
N ILE A 201 -4.95 3.44 -4.15
CA ILE A 201 -4.31 4.40 -5.04
C ILE A 201 -3.89 3.67 -6.31
N ARG A 202 -4.48 4.06 -7.44
CA ARG A 202 -4.26 3.48 -8.75
C ARG A 202 -3.87 4.57 -9.75
N PRO A 203 -2.60 4.64 -10.18
CA PRO A 203 -2.18 5.58 -11.22
C PRO A 203 -2.94 5.35 -12.53
N ASN A 204 -3.19 6.44 -13.26
CA ASN A 204 -3.70 6.36 -14.63
C ASN A 204 -2.50 6.04 -15.55
N LEU A 205 -2.55 4.87 -16.19
CA LEU A 205 -1.55 4.38 -17.14
C LEU A 205 -2.15 4.24 -18.54
#